data_AF-A0A1B8ZXH1-F1
#
_entry.id   AF-A0A1B8ZXH1-F1
#
_cell.length_a   1.000
_cell.length_b   1.000
_cell.length_c   1.000
_cell.angle_alpha   90.00
_cell.angle_beta   90.00
_cell.angle_gamma   90.00
#
_symmetry.space_group_name_H-M   'P 1'
#
loop_
_entity.id
_entity.type
_entity.pdbx_description
1 polymer ?
#
loop_
_entity_poly.entity_id
_entity_poly.type
_entity_poly.pdbx_seq_one_letter_code
_entity_poly.pdbx_strand_id
1 'polypeptide(L)'
;MKKLVTGFKILAVLSVFAFHSCSDESDELSRQETVQTKITTADLKKETTPISQAVPGVVQTQLDESQKSLEKYLKNDLQITGINVIGKISTEKGIELSKNLITDKDQFIASGNVTESSSVKVGRIGDLYTGDDLILAQNGLKEMAMEEIKNGTNVMEVIWTSKTGKFTTLCFYNDSGIVWDNVLGGLVIMDTRGAIEDSASGQAAARVASKWYKQWWTANWLWGSKRGEMGYQITVYYTGSTVSNTDVNDWAYISLGKAKSETKITKRTGAYGQCQYALGLCTPTGSLSFNSSKFSISFSGLGSNIVNNGVKSLYP
;
A
#
# COMPACT_ATOMS: atom_id res chain seq x y z
N MET A 1 13.67 38.14 83.06
CA MET A 1 14.91 37.35 82.93
C MET A 1 15.28 37.26 81.45
N LYS A 2 16.51 37.68 81.10
CA LYS A 2 17.35 37.39 79.89
C LYS A 2 16.67 37.46 78.51
N LYS A 3 16.75 38.61 77.81
CA LYS A 3 17.75 39.03 76.77
C LYS A 3 17.47 38.39 75.39
N LEU A 4 16.94 39.13 74.40
CA LEU A 4 17.61 40.04 73.43
C LEU A 4 18.54 39.33 72.44
N VAL A 5 18.25 39.43 71.13
CA VAL A 5 19.10 40.02 70.04
C VAL A 5 18.43 39.66 68.68
N THR A 6 17.74 40.57 67.98
CA THR A 6 18.20 41.51 66.91
C THR A 6 18.44 40.80 65.55
N GLY A 7 17.93 41.24 64.39
CA GLY A 7 17.21 42.47 64.09
C GLY A 7 16.53 42.48 62.72
N PHE A 8 15.39 43.17 62.71
CA PHE A 8 14.82 43.87 61.57
C PHE A 8 15.79 44.95 61.08
N LYS A 9 15.77 45.24 59.77
CA LYS A 9 15.61 46.60 59.20
C LYS A 9 15.57 46.48 57.65
N ILE A 10 14.43 46.85 57.05
CA ILE A 10 14.26 48.05 56.19
C ILE A 10 14.64 47.74 54.72
N LEU A 11 13.94 48.08 53.63
CA LEU A 11 12.97 49.14 53.32
C LEU A 11 12.05 48.64 52.17
N ALA A 12 10.83 49.18 52.12
CA ALA A 12 9.88 49.01 51.03
C ALA A 12 10.22 49.91 49.82
N VAL A 13 10.05 49.33 48.62
CA VAL A 13 9.44 49.87 47.38
C VAL A 13 9.59 51.36 47.08
N LEU A 14 10.24 51.67 45.94
CA LEU A 14 9.92 52.82 45.06
C LEU A 14 10.48 52.60 43.63
N SER A 15 9.55 52.25 42.74
CA SER A 15 9.29 52.76 41.37
C SER A 15 10.38 53.35 40.45
N VAL A 16 10.23 53.00 39.16
CA VAL A 16 10.43 53.80 37.91
C VAL A 16 11.63 53.48 36.99
N PHE A 17 11.27 52.85 35.85
CA PHE A 17 11.67 53.03 34.44
C PHE A 17 13.09 53.41 33.96
N ALA A 18 13.48 52.63 32.93
CA ALA A 18 14.08 53.04 31.64
C ALA A 18 15.62 53.17 31.47
N PHE A 19 16.16 52.14 30.80
CA PHE A 19 16.98 52.15 29.57
C PHE A 19 18.39 52.79 29.50
N HIS A 20 19.25 52.04 28.77
CA HIS A 20 20.59 52.30 28.19
C HIS A 20 21.80 51.99 29.10
N SER A 21 22.87 51.29 28.69
CA SER A 21 23.34 50.78 27.40
C SER A 21 24.58 49.86 27.61
N CYS A 22 24.89 49.01 26.61
CA CYS A 22 26.14 48.25 26.37
C CYS A 22 26.43 47.07 27.32
N SER A 23 26.81 45.87 26.88
CA SER A 23 27.17 45.33 25.56
C SER A 23 27.45 43.83 25.77
N ASP A 24 26.93 42.96 24.92
CA ASP A 24 27.74 41.87 24.36
C ASP A 24 27.07 41.34 23.09
N GLU A 25 27.79 41.50 21.98
CA GLU A 25 27.50 41.00 20.66
C GLU A 25 27.98 39.54 20.58
N SER A 26 27.06 38.58 20.45
CA SER A 26 27.27 37.33 19.70
C SER A 26 26.09 36.40 19.93
N ASP A 27 25.12 36.39 19.00
CA ASP A 27 24.35 35.18 18.63
C ASP A 27 23.27 35.47 17.55
N GLU A 28 23.54 36.38 16.60
CA GLU A 28 22.67 36.64 15.44
C GLU A 28 23.13 35.87 14.18
N LEU A 29 23.71 34.67 14.34
CA LEU A 29 24.19 33.84 13.22
C LEU A 29 23.86 32.35 13.42
N SER A 30 22.59 32.00 13.66
CA SER A 30 22.14 30.60 13.57
C SER A 30 20.62 30.40 13.44
N ARG A 31 19.91 31.30 12.77
CA ARG A 31 18.51 31.07 12.33
C ARG A 31 18.24 31.53 10.89
N GLN A 32 19.16 31.24 9.98
CA GLN A 32 18.73 30.96 8.60
C GLN A 32 18.18 29.53 8.59
N GLU A 33 16.89 29.39 8.91
CA GLU A 33 16.11 28.31 8.32
C GLU A 33 16.29 28.45 6.81
N THR A 34 17.06 27.56 6.22
CA THR A 34 17.06 27.39 4.77
C THR A 34 15.63 27.02 4.44
N VAL A 35 14.85 27.98 3.94
CA VAL A 35 13.54 27.72 3.32
C VAL A 35 13.84 26.85 2.10
N GLN A 36 13.95 25.53 2.31
CA GLN A 36 13.99 24.59 1.22
C GLN A 36 12.70 24.80 0.43
N THR A 37 12.84 25.29 -0.79
CA THR A 37 11.70 25.53 -1.67
C THR A 37 10.99 24.19 -1.86
N LYS A 38 9.73 24.11 -1.43
CA LYS A 38 8.93 22.88 -1.56
C LYS A 38 8.90 22.47 -3.02
N ILE A 39 9.28 21.23 -3.31
CA ILE A 39 9.28 20.68 -4.66
C ILE A 39 7.84 20.66 -5.19
N THR A 40 7.63 21.14 -6.41
CA THR A 40 6.29 21.23 -7.02
C THR A 40 6.19 20.49 -8.35
N THR A 41 4.96 20.19 -8.80
CA THR A 41 4.70 19.67 -10.14
C THR A 41 5.19 20.61 -11.24
N ALA A 42 5.25 21.92 -10.97
CA ALA A 42 5.80 22.89 -11.92
C ALA A 42 7.31 22.69 -12.12
N ASP A 43 8.03 22.24 -11.09
CA ASP A 43 9.44 21.88 -11.21
C ASP A 43 9.63 20.59 -12.01
N LEU A 44 8.77 19.59 -11.78
CA LEU A 44 8.76 18.37 -12.59
C LEU A 44 8.50 18.68 -14.06
N LYS A 45 7.54 19.57 -14.36
CA LYS A 45 7.20 19.94 -15.74
C LYS A 45 8.39 20.51 -16.52
N LYS A 46 9.31 21.23 -15.86
CA LYS A 46 10.55 21.75 -16.48
C LYS A 46 11.52 20.64 -16.88
N GLU A 47 11.42 19.47 -16.24
CA GLU A 47 12.24 18.28 -16.49
C GLU A 47 11.54 17.25 -17.41
N THR A 48 10.43 17.66 -18.03
CA THR A 48 9.69 16.84 -19.00
C THR A 48 9.76 17.42 -20.41
N THR A 49 9.69 16.53 -21.39
CA THR A 49 9.44 16.91 -22.78
C THR A 49 7.93 16.97 -23.03
N PRO A 50 7.42 18.01 -23.71
CA PRO A 50 6.03 18.07 -24.10
C PRO A 50 5.65 16.89 -25.00
N ILE A 51 4.46 16.33 -24.76
CA ILE A 51 3.86 15.27 -25.57
C ILE A 51 2.44 15.67 -25.98
N SER A 52 1.82 14.85 -26.83
CA SER A 52 0.39 14.98 -27.14
C SER A 52 -0.43 15.04 -25.85
N GLN A 53 -1.39 15.97 -25.80
CA GLN A 53 -2.32 16.07 -24.68
C GLN A 53 -3.39 14.96 -24.71
N ALA A 54 -3.46 14.19 -25.80
CA ALA A 54 -4.31 13.01 -25.87
C ALA A 54 -3.66 11.85 -25.13
N VAL A 55 -4.40 11.24 -24.20
CA VAL A 55 -3.98 10.03 -23.49
C VAL A 55 -4.04 8.81 -24.43
N PRO A 56 -3.02 7.93 -24.42
CA PRO A 56 -3.04 6.71 -25.23
C PRO A 56 -4.27 5.83 -24.95
N GLY A 57 -4.80 5.15 -25.98
CA GLY A 57 -6.05 4.39 -25.86
C GLY A 57 -6.06 3.30 -24.77
N VAL A 58 -4.93 2.62 -24.55
CA VAL A 58 -4.79 1.63 -23.47
C VAL A 58 -4.94 2.28 -22.10
N VAL A 59 -4.28 3.42 -21.88
CA VAL A 59 -4.33 4.18 -20.63
C VAL A 59 -5.71 4.77 -20.41
N GLN A 60 -6.34 5.32 -21.46
CA GLN A 60 -7.70 5.84 -21.39
C GLN A 60 -8.69 4.75 -20.99
N THR A 61 -8.59 3.56 -21.60
CA THR A 61 -9.43 2.41 -21.22
C THR A 61 -9.24 2.04 -19.75
N GLN A 62 -8.00 2.04 -19.24
CA GLN A 62 -7.75 1.76 -17.83
C GLN A 62 -8.33 2.83 -16.90
N LEU A 63 -8.27 4.12 -17.27
CA LEU A 63 -8.91 5.19 -16.52
C LEU A 63 -10.43 5.03 -16.51
N ASP A 64 -11.04 4.76 -17.67
CA ASP A 64 -12.49 4.61 -17.82
C ASP A 64 -13.02 3.42 -17.01
N GLU A 65 -12.34 2.26 -17.09
CA GLU A 65 -12.70 1.08 -16.29
C GLU A 65 -12.46 1.30 -14.79
N SER A 66 -11.41 2.04 -14.42
CA SER A 66 -11.20 2.44 -13.02
C SER A 66 -12.33 3.33 -12.52
N GLN A 67 -12.79 4.29 -13.32
CA GLN A 67 -13.92 5.16 -12.98
C GLN A 67 -15.20 4.34 -12.77
N LYS A 68 -15.51 3.40 -13.67
CA LYS A 68 -16.67 2.49 -13.52
C LYS A 68 -16.59 1.67 -12.25
N SER A 69 -15.42 1.12 -11.93
CA SER A 69 -15.21 0.35 -10.70
C SER A 69 -15.40 1.22 -9.45
N LEU A 70 -14.82 2.42 -9.43
CA LEU A 70 -14.98 3.37 -8.32
C LEU A 70 -16.45 3.76 -8.13
N GLU A 71 -17.18 4.05 -9.21
CA GLU A 71 -18.61 4.37 -9.15
C GLU A 71 -19.42 3.19 -8.60
N LYS A 72 -19.15 1.97 -9.08
CA LYS A 72 -19.84 0.75 -8.64
C LYS A 72 -19.66 0.48 -7.14
N TYR A 73 -18.44 0.63 -6.64
CA TYR A 73 -18.06 0.16 -5.31
C TYR A 73 -18.04 1.28 -4.25
N LEU A 74 -17.60 2.48 -4.63
CA LEU A 74 -17.42 3.62 -3.73
C LEU A 74 -18.38 4.78 -4.02
N LYS A 75 -19.13 4.73 -5.13
CA LYS A 75 -20.11 5.75 -5.51
C LYS A 75 -19.48 7.15 -5.59
N ASN A 76 -19.87 8.06 -4.68
CA ASN A 76 -19.37 9.43 -4.62
C ASN A 76 -18.26 9.61 -3.56
N ASP A 77 -17.80 8.53 -2.93
CA ASP A 77 -16.79 8.62 -1.88
C ASP A 77 -15.39 8.91 -2.43
N LEU A 78 -15.12 8.48 -3.66
CA LEU A 78 -13.89 8.72 -4.41
C LEU A 78 -14.18 8.63 -5.92
N GLN A 79 -13.83 9.67 -6.67
CA GLN A 79 -14.10 9.77 -8.11
C GLN A 79 -12.92 10.39 -8.86
N ILE A 80 -12.64 9.87 -10.05
CA ILE A 80 -11.78 10.53 -11.05
C ILE A 80 -12.66 11.58 -11.75
N THR A 81 -12.22 12.83 -11.74
CA THR A 81 -12.98 13.98 -12.27
C THR A 81 -12.26 14.73 -13.38
N GLY A 82 -11.00 14.40 -13.63
CA GLY A 82 -10.23 14.98 -14.71
C GLY A 82 -8.82 14.44 -14.78
N ILE A 83 -8.16 14.75 -15.89
CA ILE A 83 -6.77 14.42 -16.16
C ILE A 83 -6.08 15.61 -16.80
N ASN A 84 -4.79 15.78 -16.53
CA ASN A 84 -3.97 16.82 -17.16
C ASN A 84 -2.59 16.23 -17.53
N VAL A 85 -2.29 16.13 -18.83
CA VAL A 85 -1.04 15.53 -19.30
C VAL A 85 0.11 16.52 -19.11
N ILE A 86 1.11 16.11 -18.33
CA ILE A 86 2.27 16.95 -18.05
C ILE A 86 3.31 16.83 -19.17
N GLY A 87 3.75 15.61 -19.48
CA GLY A 87 4.89 15.40 -20.37
C GLY A 87 5.50 14.00 -20.26
N LYS A 88 6.68 13.84 -20.85
CA LYS A 88 7.52 12.65 -20.74
C LYS A 88 8.81 12.98 -20.00
N ILE A 89 9.12 12.21 -18.97
CA ILE A 89 10.34 12.39 -18.15
C ILE A 89 11.56 12.16 -19.03
N SER A 90 12.45 13.15 -19.09
CA SER A 90 13.61 13.14 -19.97
C SER A 90 14.95 13.28 -19.25
N THR A 91 14.94 13.52 -17.94
CA THR A 91 16.15 13.74 -17.14
C THR A 91 16.12 12.94 -15.85
N GLU A 92 17.31 12.58 -15.34
CA GLU A 92 17.47 11.95 -14.02
C GLU A 92 16.87 12.80 -12.90
N LYS A 93 17.01 14.14 -13.01
CA LYS A 93 16.38 15.07 -12.09
C LYS A 93 14.86 14.98 -12.13
N GLY A 94 14.25 14.80 -13.30
CA GLY A 94 12.81 14.53 -13.43
C GLY A 94 12.37 13.26 -12.72
N ILE A 95 13.19 12.20 -12.77
CA ILE A 95 12.95 10.96 -12.01
C ILE A 95 13.02 11.23 -10.50
N GLU A 96 14.04 11.95 -10.03
CA GLU A 96 14.19 12.31 -8.62
C GLU A 96 13.03 13.19 -8.11
N LEU A 97 12.65 14.22 -8.86
CA LEU A 97 11.49 15.05 -8.55
C LEU A 97 10.21 14.23 -8.47
N SER A 98 10.02 13.28 -9.39
CA SER A 98 8.86 12.38 -9.37
C SER A 98 8.83 11.55 -8.09
N LYS A 99 9.96 10.96 -7.69
CA LYS A 99 10.10 10.19 -6.44
C LYS A 99 9.77 11.05 -5.22
N ASN A 100 10.35 12.24 -5.14
CA ASN A 100 10.13 13.16 -4.02
C ASN A 100 8.67 13.61 -3.97
N LEU A 101 8.08 13.94 -5.13
CA LEU A 101 6.69 14.37 -5.21
C LEU A 101 5.76 13.29 -4.72
N ILE A 102 5.85 12.04 -5.19
CA ILE A 102 4.89 11.00 -4.79
C ILE A 102 5.07 10.45 -3.38
N THR A 103 6.24 10.67 -2.76
CA THR A 103 6.56 10.19 -1.41
C THR A 103 6.40 11.27 -0.34
N ASP A 104 6.14 12.52 -0.73
CA ASP A 104 5.94 13.61 0.21
C ASP A 104 4.75 13.33 1.14
N LYS A 105 4.90 13.65 2.42
CA LYS A 105 3.89 13.36 3.45
C LYS A 105 2.55 14.05 3.17
N ASP A 106 2.55 15.15 2.42
CA ASP A 106 1.34 15.88 2.08
C ASP A 106 0.64 15.32 0.83
N GLN A 107 1.23 14.32 0.15
CA GLN A 107 0.57 13.64 -0.97
C GLN A 107 -0.58 12.76 -0.52
N PHE A 108 -1.58 12.68 -1.38
CA PHE A 108 -2.68 11.76 -1.20
C PHE A 108 -2.32 10.34 -1.62
N ILE A 109 -2.87 9.40 -0.88
CA ILE A 109 -2.80 7.97 -1.17
C ILE A 109 -4.12 7.31 -0.81
N ALA A 110 -4.37 6.16 -1.42
CA ALA A 110 -5.49 5.30 -1.06
C ALA A 110 -5.02 3.89 -0.72
N SER A 111 -5.82 3.17 0.06
CA SER A 111 -5.60 1.75 0.35
C SER A 111 -6.93 1.10 0.72
N GLY A 112 -7.05 -0.21 0.51
CA GLY A 112 -8.23 -0.99 0.82
C GLY A 112 -8.78 -1.77 -0.38
N ASN A 113 -9.66 -2.72 -0.07
CA ASN A 113 -10.39 -3.48 -1.06
C ASN A 113 -11.70 -2.76 -1.37
N VAL A 114 -11.89 -2.29 -2.60
CA VAL A 114 -13.08 -1.50 -2.94
C VAL A 114 -14.37 -2.32 -2.84
N THR A 115 -14.32 -3.65 -2.96
CA THR A 115 -15.51 -4.50 -2.73
C THR A 115 -15.99 -4.48 -1.27
N GLU A 116 -15.15 -4.02 -0.36
CA GLU A 116 -15.44 -3.81 1.06
C GLU A 116 -15.16 -2.34 1.40
N SER A 117 -16.09 -1.45 1.04
CA SER A 117 -15.89 0.01 1.10
C SER A 117 -15.43 0.53 2.47
N SER A 118 -15.80 -0.12 3.57
CA SER A 118 -15.34 0.21 4.92
C SER A 118 -13.84 -0.01 5.15
N SER A 119 -13.19 -0.84 4.31
CA SER A 119 -11.75 -1.05 4.34
C SER A 119 -10.97 0.08 3.66
N VAL A 120 -11.64 0.92 2.86
CA VAL A 120 -11.00 1.94 2.04
C VAL A 120 -10.64 3.16 2.88
N LYS A 121 -9.37 3.54 2.81
CA LYS A 121 -8.80 4.74 3.41
C LYS A 121 -8.22 5.61 2.32
N VAL A 122 -8.54 6.90 2.36
CA VAL A 122 -8.00 7.93 1.45
C VAL A 122 -7.61 9.12 2.29
N GLY A 123 -6.41 9.66 2.08
CA GLY A 123 -5.91 10.79 2.86
C GLY A 123 -4.47 11.11 2.51
N ARG A 124 -3.92 12.15 3.15
CA ARG A 124 -2.50 12.46 3.01
C ARG A 124 -1.67 11.37 3.70
N ILE A 125 -0.51 11.05 3.14
CA ILE A 125 0.38 10.02 3.68
C ILE A 125 0.70 10.30 5.16
N GLY A 126 1.01 11.56 5.51
CA GLY A 126 1.32 11.97 6.90
C GLY A 126 0.12 12.05 7.83
N ASP A 127 -1.10 12.07 7.30
CA ASP A 127 -2.33 12.03 8.11
C ASP A 127 -2.73 10.58 8.41
N LEU A 128 -2.42 9.66 7.49
CA LEU A 128 -2.73 8.24 7.61
C LEU A 128 -1.65 7.45 8.39
N TYR A 129 -0.41 7.95 8.41
CA TYR A 129 0.74 7.26 8.99
C TYR A 129 1.64 8.22 9.77
N THR A 130 2.23 7.74 10.86
CA THR A 130 3.13 8.51 11.74
C THR A 130 4.29 7.64 12.20
N GLY A 131 5.38 8.26 12.65
CA GLY A 131 6.55 7.55 13.16
C GLY A 131 7.15 6.58 12.14
N ASP A 132 7.47 5.35 12.58
CA ASP A 132 8.10 4.32 11.75
C ASP A 132 7.23 3.88 10.57
N ASP A 133 5.90 3.86 10.73
CA ASP A 133 4.98 3.48 9.65
C ASP A 133 5.00 4.49 8.49
N LEU A 134 5.17 5.78 8.79
CA LEU A 134 5.36 6.81 7.77
C LEU A 134 6.68 6.60 7.00
N ILE A 135 7.75 6.29 7.71
CA ILE A 135 9.06 6.03 7.09
C ILE A 135 8.99 4.80 6.19
N LEU A 136 8.38 3.72 6.65
CA LEU A 136 8.18 2.49 5.88
C LEU A 136 7.34 2.75 4.62
N ALA A 137 6.24 3.49 4.76
CA ALA A 137 5.39 3.92 3.66
C ALA A 137 6.17 4.68 2.56
N GLN A 138 6.91 5.71 2.97
CA GLN A 138 7.70 6.53 2.05
C GLN A 138 8.81 5.74 1.39
N ASN A 139 9.49 4.85 2.12
CA ASN A 139 10.53 4.00 1.56
C ASN A 139 9.97 2.99 0.55
N GLY A 140 8.83 2.35 0.85
CA GLY A 140 8.18 1.45 -0.11
C GLY A 140 7.74 2.16 -1.40
N LEU A 141 7.25 3.40 -1.30
CA LEU A 141 6.95 4.22 -2.47
C LEU A 141 8.21 4.57 -3.26
N LYS A 142 9.33 4.87 -2.59
CA LYS A 142 10.61 5.14 -3.25
C LYS A 142 11.13 3.91 -3.98
N GLU A 143 11.08 2.74 -3.36
CA GLU A 143 11.49 1.46 -3.96
C GLU A 143 10.70 1.18 -5.25
N MET A 144 9.36 1.24 -5.17
CA MET A 144 8.50 1.08 -6.35
C MET A 144 8.83 2.12 -7.44
N ALA A 145 8.98 3.39 -7.06
CA ALA A 145 9.29 4.45 -8.01
C ALA A 145 10.66 4.24 -8.68
N MET A 146 11.63 3.65 -7.98
CA MET A 146 12.94 3.31 -8.56
C MET A 146 12.85 2.20 -9.60
N GLU A 147 11.97 1.22 -9.40
CA GLU A 147 11.80 0.10 -10.32
C GLU A 147 11.03 0.49 -11.60
N GLU A 148 10.05 1.38 -11.43
CA GLU A 148 9.03 1.62 -12.45
C GLU A 148 9.13 2.98 -13.16
N ILE A 149 9.65 4.02 -12.51
CA ILE A 149 9.77 5.36 -13.08
C ILE A 149 11.18 5.53 -13.68
N LYS A 150 11.24 5.60 -15.00
CA LYS A 150 12.49 5.65 -15.79
C LYS A 150 12.44 6.81 -16.77
N ASN A 151 13.58 7.12 -17.38
CA ASN A 151 13.61 8.02 -18.52
C ASN A 151 12.69 7.47 -19.62
N GLY A 152 11.87 8.34 -20.21
CA GLY A 152 10.87 7.98 -21.21
C GLY A 152 9.49 7.65 -20.65
N THR A 153 9.32 7.55 -19.32
CA THR A 153 8.00 7.38 -18.68
C THR A 153 7.17 8.66 -18.87
N ASN A 154 5.92 8.51 -19.30
CA ASN A 154 4.98 9.62 -19.40
C ASN A 154 4.35 9.90 -18.03
N VAL A 155 3.99 11.15 -17.78
CA VAL A 155 3.38 11.58 -16.53
C VAL A 155 2.18 12.49 -16.78
N MET A 156 1.12 12.27 -16.00
CA MET A 156 -0.08 13.10 -15.98
C MET A 156 -0.55 13.31 -14.53
N GLU A 157 -1.33 14.36 -14.33
CA GLU A 157 -2.09 14.57 -13.11
C GLU A 157 -3.46 13.88 -13.24
N VAL A 158 -3.86 13.15 -12.20
CA VAL A 158 -5.24 12.66 -12.05
C VAL A 158 -5.93 13.50 -10.99
N ILE A 159 -7.07 14.08 -11.35
CA ILE A 159 -7.85 14.98 -10.50
C ILE A 159 -8.96 14.18 -9.83
N TRP A 160 -8.92 14.14 -8.51
CA TRP A 160 -9.84 13.37 -7.69
C TRP A 160 -10.82 14.27 -6.96
N THR A 161 -12.02 13.75 -6.73
CA THR A 161 -12.94 14.25 -5.71
C THR A 161 -13.21 13.13 -4.72
N SER A 162 -13.14 13.44 -3.43
CA SER A 162 -13.54 12.56 -2.34
C SER A 162 -14.41 13.31 -1.32
N LYS A 163 -14.87 12.60 -0.29
CA LYS A 163 -15.54 13.21 0.87
C LYS A 163 -14.73 14.32 1.55
N THR A 164 -13.40 14.27 1.46
CA THR A 164 -12.50 15.24 2.09
C THR A 164 -12.15 16.42 1.17
N GLY A 165 -12.67 16.44 -0.06
CA GLY A 165 -12.47 17.51 -1.02
C GLY A 165 -11.78 17.06 -2.31
N LYS A 166 -11.25 18.03 -3.06
CA LYS A 166 -10.53 17.78 -4.31
C LYS A 166 -9.03 17.71 -4.07
N PHE A 167 -8.37 16.81 -4.77
CA PHE A 167 -6.92 16.67 -4.72
C PHE A 167 -6.41 16.09 -6.05
N THR A 168 -5.09 16.12 -6.22
CA THR A 168 -4.42 15.64 -7.42
C THR A 168 -3.35 14.64 -7.03
N THR A 169 -3.15 13.62 -7.87
CA THR A 169 -2.02 12.70 -7.79
C THR A 169 -1.27 12.65 -9.11
N LEU A 170 -0.02 12.21 -9.07
CA LEU A 170 0.76 11.93 -10.27
C LEU A 170 0.55 10.48 -10.69
N CYS A 171 0.18 10.31 -11.96
CA CYS A 171 0.07 9.03 -12.62
C CYS A 171 1.14 8.89 -13.70
N PHE A 172 1.93 7.83 -13.58
CA PHE A 172 2.99 7.45 -14.50
C PHE A 172 2.48 6.37 -15.42
N TYR A 173 2.77 6.48 -16.71
CA TYR A 173 2.28 5.55 -17.71
C TYR A 173 3.25 5.42 -18.89
N ASN A 174 3.08 4.35 -19.65
CA ASN A 174 3.77 4.10 -20.91
C ASN A 174 2.78 3.54 -21.94
N ASP A 175 3.29 3.06 -23.07
CA ASP A 175 2.44 2.55 -24.16
C ASP A 175 1.70 1.26 -23.78
N SER A 176 2.18 0.53 -22.76
CA SER A 176 1.55 -0.67 -22.22
C SER A 176 0.47 -0.37 -21.17
N GLY A 177 0.36 0.88 -20.70
CA GLY A 177 -0.66 1.30 -19.73
C GLY A 177 -0.11 2.11 -18.56
N ILE A 178 -0.97 2.28 -17.55
CA ILE A 178 -0.66 2.88 -16.26
C ILE A 178 0.36 2.00 -15.53
N VAL A 179 1.42 2.66 -15.10
CA VAL A 179 2.52 2.07 -14.34
C VAL A 179 2.27 2.27 -12.85
N TRP A 180 2.00 3.51 -12.44
CA TRP A 180 1.75 3.82 -11.03
C TRP A 180 0.96 5.11 -10.83
N ASP A 181 0.11 5.11 -9.82
CA ASP A 181 -0.51 6.29 -9.20
C ASP A 181 -0.79 5.93 -7.73
N ASN A 182 -0.59 6.85 -6.78
CA ASN A 182 -0.75 6.51 -5.36
C ASN A 182 -2.17 6.04 -4.99
N VAL A 183 -3.21 6.51 -5.68
CA VAL A 183 -4.59 6.10 -5.42
C VAL A 183 -4.94 4.83 -6.21
N LEU A 184 -4.74 4.82 -7.53
CA LEU A 184 -5.03 3.64 -8.36
C LEU A 184 -4.17 2.44 -7.95
N GLY A 185 -2.91 2.71 -7.62
CA GLY A 185 -1.88 1.77 -7.19
C GLY A 185 -2.14 1.18 -5.81
N GLY A 186 -2.77 1.95 -4.93
CA GLY A 186 -3.02 1.55 -3.55
C GLY A 186 -4.30 0.73 -3.36
N LEU A 187 -5.28 0.85 -4.25
CA LEU A 187 -6.56 0.15 -4.19
C LEU A 187 -6.54 -1.19 -4.94
N VAL A 188 -7.41 -2.12 -4.53
CA VAL A 188 -7.59 -3.43 -5.18
C VAL A 188 -9.07 -3.79 -5.29
N ILE A 189 -9.40 -4.61 -6.30
CA ILE A 189 -10.67 -5.33 -6.39
C ILE A 189 -10.38 -6.80 -6.09
N MET A 190 -11.01 -7.36 -5.06
CA MET A 190 -10.88 -8.78 -4.75
C MET A 190 -12.15 -9.32 -4.07
N ASP A 191 -12.65 -10.47 -4.52
CA ASP A 191 -13.69 -11.19 -3.79
C ASP A 191 -13.08 -11.92 -2.58
N THR A 192 -13.47 -11.53 -1.37
CA THR A 192 -12.93 -12.12 -0.13
C THR A 192 -13.34 -13.57 0.10
N ARG A 193 -14.34 -14.08 -0.64
CA ARG A 193 -14.75 -15.49 -0.58
C ARG A 193 -13.76 -16.42 -1.30
N GLY A 194 -13.04 -15.90 -2.28
CA GLY A 194 -12.17 -16.68 -3.16
C GLY A 194 -12.94 -17.60 -4.11
N ALA A 195 -12.22 -18.15 -5.09
CA ALA A 195 -12.70 -19.17 -6.00
C ALA A 195 -12.32 -20.56 -5.47
N ILE A 196 -13.16 -21.55 -5.77
CA ILE A 196 -13.00 -22.93 -5.33
C ILE A 196 -13.07 -23.84 -6.55
N GLU A 197 -12.21 -24.85 -6.57
CA GLU A 197 -12.22 -25.95 -7.53
C GLU A 197 -11.90 -27.24 -6.77
N ASP A 198 -12.54 -28.33 -7.13
CA ASP A 198 -12.24 -29.65 -6.57
C ASP A 198 -12.24 -30.71 -7.66
N SER A 199 -11.64 -31.86 -7.34
CA SER A 199 -11.76 -33.02 -8.20
C SER A 199 -13.20 -33.53 -8.12
N ALA A 200 -14.04 -33.12 -9.06
CA ALA A 200 -15.34 -33.76 -9.27
C ALA A 200 -15.12 -35.27 -9.40
N SER A 201 -15.77 -36.05 -8.53
CA SER A 201 -15.53 -37.48 -8.32
C SER A 201 -15.54 -38.26 -9.63
N GLY A 202 -14.39 -38.81 -10.04
CA GLY A 202 -14.30 -39.43 -11.35
C GLY A 202 -13.02 -40.19 -11.67
N GLN A 203 -12.54 -41.07 -10.78
CA GLN A 203 -11.64 -42.18 -11.18
C GLN A 203 -11.86 -43.42 -10.29
N ALA A 204 -12.93 -44.17 -10.56
CA ALA A 204 -13.27 -45.40 -9.84
C ALA A 204 -12.41 -46.64 -10.23
N ALA A 205 -11.37 -46.47 -11.05
CA ALA A 205 -10.64 -47.59 -11.65
C ALA A 205 -9.15 -47.71 -11.25
N ALA A 206 -8.61 -46.82 -10.41
CA ALA A 206 -7.23 -46.90 -9.92
C ALA A 206 -7.14 -47.55 -8.53
N ARG A 207 -6.12 -48.39 -8.29
CA ARG A 207 -5.88 -49.03 -6.97
C ARG A 207 -5.60 -48.02 -5.83
N VAL A 208 -5.13 -46.82 -6.19
CA VAL A 208 -5.02 -45.65 -5.32
C VAL A 208 -5.77 -44.53 -6.02
N ALA A 209 -6.85 -44.07 -5.43
CA ALA A 209 -7.61 -42.93 -5.93
C ALA A 209 -7.15 -41.66 -5.21
N SER A 210 -7.30 -40.50 -5.86
CA SER A 210 -6.98 -39.21 -5.27
C SER A 210 -8.17 -38.27 -5.34
N LYS A 211 -8.20 -37.34 -4.39
CA LYS A 211 -9.14 -36.23 -4.35
C LYS A 211 -8.38 -34.98 -3.99
N TRP A 212 -8.70 -33.87 -4.64
CA TRP A 212 -8.06 -32.59 -4.34
C TRP A 212 -9.10 -31.49 -4.19
N TYR A 213 -8.72 -30.48 -3.42
CA TYR A 213 -9.47 -29.26 -3.20
C TYR A 213 -8.50 -28.08 -3.35
N LYS A 214 -8.90 -27.10 -4.14
CA LYS A 214 -8.15 -25.90 -4.47
C LYS A 214 -8.98 -24.67 -4.14
N GLN A 215 -8.38 -23.69 -3.47
CA GLN A 215 -9.00 -22.40 -3.22
C GLN A 215 -8.00 -21.27 -3.42
N TRP A 216 -8.42 -20.21 -4.10
CA TRP A 216 -7.56 -19.08 -4.45
C TRP A 216 -8.30 -17.75 -4.48
N TRP A 217 -7.55 -16.66 -4.32
CA TRP A 217 -8.04 -15.29 -4.34
C TRP A 217 -7.27 -14.51 -5.39
N THR A 218 -8.00 -13.85 -6.29
CA THR A 218 -7.42 -13.00 -7.32
C THR A 218 -7.58 -11.54 -6.95
N ALA A 219 -6.47 -10.82 -6.81
CA ALA A 219 -6.47 -9.37 -6.71
C ALA A 219 -6.42 -8.79 -8.12
N ASN A 220 -7.33 -7.87 -8.43
CA ASN A 220 -7.37 -7.12 -9.68
C ASN A 220 -7.05 -5.65 -9.43
N TRP A 221 -6.51 -5.02 -10.46
CA TRP A 221 -6.46 -3.57 -10.57
C TRP A 221 -7.88 -2.99 -10.65
N LEU A 222 -8.03 -1.68 -10.41
CA LEU A 222 -9.32 -1.01 -10.55
C LEU A 222 -9.87 -1.09 -11.99
N TRP A 223 -8.98 -1.20 -12.98
CA TRP A 223 -9.33 -1.45 -14.38
C TRP A 223 -9.53 -2.94 -14.73
N GLY A 224 -9.69 -3.81 -13.72
CA GLY A 224 -10.15 -5.19 -13.89
C GLY A 224 -9.08 -6.23 -14.27
N SER A 225 -7.93 -5.82 -14.79
CA SER A 225 -6.86 -6.79 -15.11
C SER A 225 -6.25 -7.42 -13.84
N LYS A 226 -5.75 -8.64 -13.97
CA LYS A 226 -5.15 -9.40 -12.87
C LYS A 226 -3.89 -8.71 -12.35
N ARG A 227 -3.87 -8.40 -11.07
CA ARG A 227 -2.73 -7.82 -10.35
C ARG A 227 -1.94 -8.87 -9.59
N GLY A 228 -2.62 -9.85 -9.01
CA GLY A 228 -1.98 -10.90 -8.22
C GLY A 228 -2.93 -12.03 -7.89
N GLU A 229 -2.39 -13.11 -7.35
CA GLU A 229 -3.16 -14.24 -6.86
C GLU A 229 -2.44 -14.91 -5.70
N MET A 230 -3.21 -15.45 -4.77
CA MET A 230 -2.73 -16.34 -3.74
C MET A 230 -3.68 -17.53 -3.59
N GLY A 231 -3.17 -18.70 -3.26
CA GLY A 231 -4.00 -19.89 -3.12
C GLY A 231 -3.27 -21.09 -2.54
N TYR A 232 -4.04 -22.14 -2.28
CA TYR A 232 -3.54 -23.43 -1.87
C TYR A 232 -4.34 -24.56 -2.51
N GLN A 233 -3.70 -25.72 -2.63
CA GLN A 233 -4.33 -26.96 -3.06
C GLN A 233 -3.90 -28.09 -2.12
N ILE A 234 -4.87 -28.76 -1.50
CA ILE A 234 -4.66 -30.01 -0.75
C ILE A 234 -5.09 -31.19 -1.61
N THR A 235 -4.27 -32.24 -1.64
CA THR A 235 -4.56 -33.51 -2.33
C THR A 235 -4.46 -34.65 -1.34
N VAL A 236 -5.47 -35.51 -1.27
CA VAL A 236 -5.43 -36.76 -0.49
C VAL A 236 -5.43 -37.94 -1.42
N TYR A 237 -4.60 -38.93 -1.10
CA TYR A 237 -4.59 -40.25 -1.76
C TYR A 237 -5.23 -41.23 -0.80
N TYR A 238 -6.06 -42.13 -1.34
CA TYR A 238 -6.81 -43.06 -0.52
C TYR A 238 -6.92 -44.45 -1.16
N THR A 239 -7.09 -45.43 -0.29
CA THR A 239 -7.40 -46.82 -0.64
C THR A 239 -8.65 -47.22 0.15
N GLY A 240 -9.75 -47.51 -0.56
CA GLY A 240 -11.06 -47.65 0.08
C GLY A 240 -11.49 -46.34 0.74
N SER A 241 -11.83 -46.39 2.03
CA SER A 241 -12.24 -45.23 2.84
C SER A 241 -11.11 -44.60 3.67
N THR A 242 -9.86 -45.04 3.48
CA THR A 242 -8.72 -44.59 4.28
C THR A 242 -7.74 -43.80 3.43
N VAL A 243 -7.42 -42.59 3.90
CA VAL A 243 -6.34 -41.75 3.38
C VAL A 243 -5.00 -42.43 3.67
N SER A 244 -4.23 -42.68 2.63
CA SER A 244 -2.88 -43.25 2.66
C SER A 244 -1.79 -42.19 2.64
N ASN A 245 -2.05 -41.04 2.02
CA ASN A 245 -1.13 -39.89 2.01
C ASN A 245 -1.88 -38.57 1.78
N THR A 246 -1.22 -37.44 2.08
CA THR A 246 -1.72 -36.09 1.81
C THR A 246 -0.58 -35.21 1.33
N ASP A 247 -0.81 -34.48 0.25
CA ASP A 247 0.09 -33.46 -0.29
C ASP A 247 -0.58 -32.08 -0.22
N VAL A 248 0.22 -31.03 -0.14
CA VAL A 248 -0.24 -29.64 -0.20
C VAL A 248 0.71 -28.80 -1.04
N ASN A 249 0.14 -27.92 -1.85
CA ASN A 249 0.87 -26.88 -2.59
C ASN A 249 0.26 -25.52 -2.27
N ASP A 250 1.08 -24.48 -2.27
CA ASP A 250 0.65 -23.09 -2.15
C ASP A 250 1.37 -22.20 -3.14
N TRP A 251 0.77 -21.04 -3.40
CA TRP A 251 1.35 -20.01 -4.23
C TRP A 251 0.84 -18.64 -3.80
N ALA A 252 1.68 -17.63 -4.01
CA ALA A 252 1.29 -16.23 -3.96
C ALA A 252 2.19 -15.42 -4.89
N TYR A 253 1.60 -14.52 -5.67
CA TYR A 253 2.34 -13.56 -6.48
C TYR A 253 1.52 -12.27 -6.66
N ILE A 254 2.22 -11.17 -6.88
CA ILE A 254 1.63 -9.87 -7.21
C ILE A 254 2.58 -9.13 -8.15
N SER A 255 2.02 -8.43 -9.13
CA SER A 255 2.81 -7.69 -10.13
C SER A 255 3.53 -6.49 -9.52
N LEU A 256 2.90 -5.83 -8.54
CA LEU A 256 3.45 -4.69 -7.81
C LEU A 256 3.12 -4.82 -6.33
N GLY A 257 4.15 -5.17 -5.55
CA GLY A 257 4.15 -5.27 -4.10
C GLY A 257 4.75 -6.57 -3.59
N LYS A 258 4.27 -7.05 -2.44
CA LYS A 258 4.79 -8.25 -1.77
C LYS A 258 3.73 -9.32 -1.68
N ALA A 259 4.13 -10.57 -1.90
CA ALA A 259 3.28 -11.73 -1.81
C ALA A 259 3.99 -12.82 -1.01
N LYS A 260 3.24 -13.55 -0.17
CA LYS A 260 3.78 -14.67 0.60
C LYS A 260 2.72 -15.73 0.82
N SER A 261 3.11 -16.99 0.71
CA SER A 261 2.29 -18.16 1.01
C SER A 261 3.09 -19.16 1.82
N GLU A 262 2.42 -19.86 2.73
CA GLU A 262 3.00 -21.00 3.44
C GLU A 262 1.91 -22.01 3.81
N THR A 263 2.23 -23.29 3.64
CA THR A 263 1.37 -24.41 4.04
C THR A 263 2.12 -25.47 4.83
N LYS A 264 1.35 -26.25 5.60
CA LYS A 264 1.87 -27.40 6.34
C LYS A 264 0.82 -28.48 6.49
N ILE A 265 1.21 -29.72 6.24
CA ILE A 265 0.36 -30.88 6.50
C ILE A 265 0.32 -31.13 8.01
N THR A 266 -0.89 -31.17 8.57
CA THR A 266 -1.14 -31.47 9.99
C THR A 266 -1.67 -32.90 10.19
N LYS A 267 -2.25 -33.50 9.14
CA LYS A 267 -2.64 -34.92 9.12
C LYS A 267 -2.49 -35.49 7.72
N ARG A 268 -1.92 -36.70 7.62
CA ARG A 268 -1.58 -37.35 6.35
C ARG A 268 -2.21 -38.73 6.11
N THR A 269 -2.83 -39.33 7.13
CA THR A 269 -3.38 -40.69 7.06
C THR A 269 -4.65 -40.85 7.89
N GLY A 270 -5.40 -41.93 7.63
CA GLY A 270 -6.61 -42.30 8.38
C GLY A 270 -7.88 -41.81 7.70
N ALA A 271 -8.83 -41.27 8.46
CA ALA A 271 -10.13 -40.87 7.90
C ALA A 271 -10.09 -39.63 6.98
N TYR A 272 -9.06 -38.78 7.07
CA TYR A 272 -8.92 -37.55 6.29
C TYR A 272 -7.46 -37.08 6.26
N GLY A 273 -7.13 -36.30 5.23
CA GLY A 273 -5.93 -35.46 5.18
C GLY A 273 -6.24 -34.04 5.65
N GLN A 274 -5.25 -33.35 6.20
CA GLN A 274 -5.42 -31.99 6.69
C GLN A 274 -4.17 -31.16 6.49
N CYS A 275 -4.36 -29.91 6.06
CA CYS A 275 -3.32 -28.90 6.01
C CYS A 275 -3.73 -27.62 6.74
N GLN A 276 -2.74 -26.90 7.22
CA GLN A 276 -2.83 -25.51 7.65
C GLN A 276 -2.21 -24.64 6.55
N TYR A 277 -2.78 -23.45 6.34
CA TYR A 277 -2.32 -22.52 5.32
C TYR A 277 -2.35 -21.08 5.83
N ALA A 278 -1.48 -20.24 5.27
CA ALA A 278 -1.48 -18.81 5.44
C ALA A 278 -1.00 -18.13 4.16
N LEU A 279 -1.81 -17.21 3.64
CA LEU A 279 -1.66 -16.55 2.35
C LEU A 279 -1.77 -15.04 2.53
N GLY A 280 -0.87 -14.29 1.90
CA GLY A 280 -0.82 -12.84 2.02
C GLY A 280 -0.44 -12.14 0.73
N LEU A 281 -1.18 -11.08 0.38
CA LEU A 281 -0.80 -10.11 -0.64
C LEU A 281 -0.79 -8.72 -0.01
N CYS A 282 0.18 -7.90 -0.41
CA CYS A 282 0.34 -6.54 0.04
C CYS A 282 0.69 -5.65 -1.16
N THR A 283 -0.08 -4.59 -1.39
CA THR A 283 0.26 -3.57 -2.40
C THR A 283 1.49 -2.76 -1.93
N PRO A 284 2.20 -2.05 -2.81
CA PRO A 284 3.67 -2.03 -2.80
C PRO A 284 4.38 -1.32 -1.65
N THR A 285 3.66 -0.64 -0.78
CA THR A 285 4.24 0.17 0.29
C THR A 285 4.19 -0.53 1.64
N GLY A 286 3.68 -1.75 1.69
CA GLY A 286 3.54 -2.53 2.91
C GLY A 286 4.49 -3.73 2.91
N SER A 287 4.69 -4.24 4.10
CA SER A 287 5.57 -5.36 4.39
C SER A 287 4.75 -6.55 4.87
N LEU A 288 5.22 -7.74 4.51
CA LEU A 288 4.65 -9.02 4.93
C LEU A 288 5.65 -9.70 5.85
N SER A 289 5.28 -9.88 7.12
CA SER A 289 6.01 -10.75 8.04
C SER A 289 5.17 -11.97 8.37
N PHE A 290 5.84 -13.11 8.50
CA PHE A 290 5.19 -14.40 8.72
C PHE A 290 5.73 -15.09 9.96
N ASN A 291 4.82 -15.61 10.77
CA ASN A 291 5.15 -16.50 11.87
C ASN A 291 4.75 -17.93 11.51
N SER A 292 5.72 -18.74 11.09
CA SER A 292 5.53 -20.14 10.69
C SER A 292 5.12 -21.08 11.82
N SER A 293 5.42 -20.72 13.06
CA SER A 293 4.96 -21.48 14.22
C SER A 293 3.47 -21.26 14.50
N LYS A 294 2.91 -20.12 14.10
CA LYS A 294 1.51 -19.74 14.36
C LYS A 294 0.63 -19.69 13.11
N PHE A 295 1.20 -19.84 11.91
CA PHE A 295 0.52 -19.63 10.63
C PHE A 295 -0.26 -18.31 10.60
N SER A 296 0.40 -17.26 11.08
CA SER A 296 -0.15 -15.90 11.13
C SER A 296 0.71 -14.97 10.28
N ILE A 297 0.04 -14.13 9.50
CA ILE A 297 0.68 -13.06 8.73
C ILE A 297 0.41 -11.74 9.44
N SER A 298 1.46 -10.95 9.62
CA SER A 298 1.37 -9.58 10.13
C SER A 298 1.89 -8.60 9.08
N PHE A 299 1.32 -7.39 9.09
CA PHE A 299 1.66 -6.34 8.15
C PHE A 299 2.21 -5.14 8.89
N SER A 300 3.14 -4.44 8.27
CA SER A 300 3.49 -3.06 8.59
C SER A 300 3.61 -2.26 7.32
N GLY A 301 3.52 -0.93 7.39
CA GLY A 301 3.56 -0.07 6.21
C GLY A 301 2.21 0.05 5.48
N LEU A 302 2.27 0.59 4.26
CA LEU A 302 1.14 1.22 3.57
C LEU A 302 0.53 0.28 2.53
N GLY A 303 -0.77 0.40 2.24
CA GLY A 303 -1.40 -0.31 1.12
C GLY A 303 -2.51 -1.29 1.49
N SER A 304 -3.14 -1.85 0.47
CA SER A 304 -4.15 -2.91 0.60
C SER A 304 -3.48 -4.22 1.00
N ASN A 305 -3.88 -4.71 2.17
CA ASN A 305 -3.43 -5.97 2.73
C ASN A 305 -4.54 -7.00 2.58
N ILE A 306 -4.17 -8.17 2.08
CA ILE A 306 -5.07 -9.28 1.88
C ILE A 306 -4.47 -10.45 2.65
N VAL A 307 -5.26 -11.09 3.50
CA VAL A 307 -4.87 -12.26 4.28
C VAL A 307 -5.92 -13.33 4.17
N ASN A 308 -5.48 -14.57 4.00
CA ASN A 308 -6.32 -15.71 4.31
C ASN A 308 -5.49 -16.80 4.99
N ASN A 309 -5.92 -17.25 6.15
CA ASN A 309 -5.26 -18.33 6.87
C ASN A 309 -6.28 -19.24 7.56
N GLY A 310 -5.94 -20.51 7.71
CA GLY A 310 -6.87 -21.47 8.27
C GLY A 310 -6.39 -22.91 8.18
N VAL A 311 -7.32 -23.82 8.42
CA VAL A 311 -7.11 -25.26 8.35
C VAL A 311 -8.12 -25.86 7.38
N LYS A 312 -7.66 -26.72 6.47
CA LYS A 312 -8.51 -27.47 5.55
C LYS A 312 -8.36 -28.97 5.79
N SER A 313 -9.47 -29.62 6.12
CA SER A 313 -9.58 -31.08 6.09
C SER A 313 -10.18 -31.52 4.75
N LEU A 314 -9.65 -32.60 4.19
CA LEU A 314 -10.18 -33.25 3.00
C LEU A 314 -10.36 -34.75 3.27
N TYR A 315 -11.59 -35.21 3.08
CA TYR A 315 -11.99 -36.61 3.18
C TYR A 315 -11.93 -37.25 1.79
N PRO A 316 -11.70 -38.59 1.70
CA PRO A 316 -11.77 -39.35 0.45
C PRO A 316 -12.96 -39.00 -0.46
#